data_AF-A0A1Y1Z0E2-F1
#
_entry.id   AF-A0A1Y1Z0E2-F1
#
_cell.length_a   1.000
_cell.length_b   1.000
_cell.length_c   1.000
_cell.angle_alpha   90.00
_cell.angle_beta   90.00
_cell.angle_gamma   90.00
#
_symmetry.space_group_name_H-M   'P 1'
#
loop_
_entity.id
_entity.type
_entity.pdbx_description
1 polymer ?
#
loop_
_entity_poly.entity_id
_entity_poly.type
_entity_poly.pdbx_seq_one_letter_code
_entity_poly.pdbx_strand_id
1 'polypeptide(L)'
;MATHTRELGELIAQLTTFLSHHSESTVMRHFLGMPLPEAPSLLNHAILVGIDTEWWEKDPKPTTEIGIVELDASYLQRQAPGVHAENILTKMRVSHARVIPYAHLVNRFKGHGDPEQFDFGQTVFATPTELQMMLIQKFSGRLGQYGNSLRPVIFVGHAVKNDFEKLQESFGINLPNIGSIIKVIDTQSLAKEARIHGTRGPNISLKELVEFFNIKPVNLHSAGNDVAYTMMMAILAPIKNKLYPAATTAFRGKPPALVKGRHIQATVDNVMRIRKFTPTPTWGRRLFCIRCDMDSHVRPDCYSYVTCQICIAHQDPMVRKYAWTHKTNKCIRQETSGESG
;
A
#
# COMPACT_ATOMS: atom_id res chain seq x y z
N MET A 1 15.60 20.41 28.38
CA MET A 1 14.62 19.93 27.38
C MET A 1 15.11 20.16 25.95
N ALA A 2 15.56 21.37 25.56
CA ALA A 2 16.06 21.65 24.20
C ALA A 2 17.33 20.87 23.78
N THR A 3 18.16 20.43 24.72
CA THR A 3 19.37 19.63 24.45
C THR A 3 19.05 18.18 24.10
N HIS A 4 18.12 17.54 24.83
CA HIS A 4 17.68 16.17 24.53
C HIS A 4 16.89 16.07 23.23
N THR A 5 16.06 17.06 22.86
CA THR A 5 15.39 17.06 21.55
C THR A 5 16.37 17.17 20.37
N ARG A 6 17.55 17.77 20.59
CA ARG A 6 18.63 17.90 19.60
C ARG A 6 19.33 16.55 19.34
N GLU A 7 19.66 15.81 20.40
CA GLU A 7 20.28 14.47 20.31
C GLU A 7 19.38 13.42 19.60
N LEU A 8 18.06 13.54 19.73
CA LEU A 8 17.10 12.58 19.15
C LEU A 8 16.93 12.76 17.63
N GLY A 9 16.97 13.99 17.14
CA GLY A 9 16.96 14.29 15.69
C GLY A 9 18.27 13.89 15.00
N GLU A 10 19.40 13.96 15.73
CA GLU A 10 20.71 13.56 15.23
C GLU A 10 20.81 12.06 14.93
N LEU A 11 20.19 11.19 15.74
CA LEU A 11 20.21 9.74 15.52
C LEU A 11 19.53 9.33 14.21
N ILE A 12 18.35 9.89 13.93
CA ILE A 12 17.62 9.64 12.68
C ILE A 12 18.40 10.19 11.49
N ALA A 13 18.95 11.40 11.59
CA ALA A 13 19.77 11.99 10.53
C ALA A 13 21.03 11.15 10.23
N GLN A 14 21.77 10.71 11.26
CA GLN A 14 22.93 9.84 11.12
C GLN A 14 22.56 8.52 10.44
N LEU A 15 21.44 7.90 10.85
CA LEU A 15 20.97 6.66 10.24
C LEU A 15 20.56 6.87 8.78
N THR A 16 19.88 7.97 8.45
CA THR A 16 19.56 8.34 7.06
C THR A 16 20.83 8.50 6.22
N THR A 17 21.83 9.23 6.72
CA THR A 17 23.14 9.38 6.04
C THR A 17 23.87 8.04 5.89
N PHE A 18 23.84 7.18 6.91
CA PHE A 18 24.43 5.84 6.80
C PHE A 18 23.76 5.02 5.69
N LEU A 19 22.43 5.01 5.63
CA LEU A 19 21.67 4.27 4.63
C LEU A 19 21.73 4.86 3.21
N SER A 20 22.06 6.14 3.04
CA SER A 20 22.19 6.74 1.71
C SER A 20 23.33 6.14 0.89
N HIS A 21 24.35 5.60 1.55
CA HIS A 21 25.50 4.94 0.92
C HIS A 21 25.25 3.46 0.56
N HIS A 22 24.07 2.93 0.87
CA HIS A 22 23.73 1.53 0.66
C HIS A 22 22.62 1.37 -0.37
N SER A 23 22.77 0.35 -1.22
CA SER A 23 21.74 -0.04 -2.19
C SER A 23 20.46 -0.46 -1.48
N GLU A 24 19.31 -0.33 -2.16
CA GLU A 24 18.03 -0.66 -1.55
C GLU A 24 17.94 -2.16 -1.22
N SER A 25 18.48 -3.05 -2.07
CA SER A 25 18.54 -4.48 -1.74
C SER A 25 19.40 -4.75 -0.53
N THR A 26 20.50 -4.00 -0.36
CA THR A 26 21.40 -4.18 0.79
C THR A 26 20.68 -3.80 2.07
N VAL A 27 20.02 -2.63 2.10
CA VAL A 27 19.19 -2.21 3.23
C VAL A 27 18.06 -3.20 3.51
N MET A 28 17.36 -3.67 2.48
CA MET A 28 16.27 -4.64 2.66
C MET A 28 16.78 -5.98 3.20
N ARG A 29 17.94 -6.46 2.72
CA ARG A 29 18.58 -7.70 3.21
C ARG A 29 18.93 -7.67 4.69
N HIS A 30 19.24 -6.50 5.26
CA HIS A 30 19.47 -6.37 6.70
C HIS A 30 18.29 -6.90 7.51
N PHE A 31 17.07 -6.60 7.07
CA PHE A 31 15.85 -7.11 7.71
C PHE A 31 15.58 -8.59 7.41
N LEU A 32 16.17 -9.16 6.36
CA LEU A 32 15.90 -10.51 5.86
C LEU A 32 16.99 -11.53 6.27
N GLY A 33 17.62 -11.31 7.43
CA GLY A 33 18.62 -12.20 8.01
C GLY A 33 20.01 -12.09 7.35
N MET A 34 20.33 -10.94 6.76
CA MET A 34 21.63 -10.60 6.20
C MET A 34 22.02 -9.19 6.68
N PRO A 35 22.34 -9.02 7.97
CA PRO A 35 22.53 -7.70 8.59
C PRO A 35 23.63 -6.91 7.89
N LEU A 36 23.36 -5.62 7.62
CA LEU A 36 24.41 -4.67 7.24
C LEU A 36 25.49 -4.63 8.33
N PRO A 37 26.78 -4.78 7.97
CA PRO A 37 27.88 -4.47 8.87
C PRO A 37 27.79 -3.02 9.34
N GLU A 38 28.14 -2.77 10.61
CA GLU A 38 28.24 -1.42 11.20
C GLU A 38 26.94 -0.60 11.22
N ALA A 39 25.80 -1.19 10.86
CA ALA A 39 24.52 -0.50 10.93
C ALA A 39 24.21 -0.06 12.38
N PRO A 40 23.84 1.22 12.59
CA PRO A 40 23.40 1.68 13.90
C PRO A 40 22.26 0.80 14.43
N SER A 41 22.32 0.44 15.72
CA SER A 41 21.34 -0.47 16.34
C SER A 41 19.89 0.03 16.23
N LEU A 42 19.70 1.34 16.10
CA LEU A 42 18.40 1.98 15.86
C LEU A 42 17.71 1.41 14.59
N LEU A 43 18.46 0.98 13.57
CA LEU A 43 17.91 0.35 12.37
C LEU A 43 17.08 -0.90 12.69
N ASN A 44 17.48 -1.66 13.71
CA ASN A 44 16.79 -2.87 14.16
C ASN A 44 15.37 -2.61 14.67
N HIS A 45 15.07 -1.36 15.01
CA HIS A 45 13.76 -0.91 15.50
C HIS A 45 12.89 -0.28 14.40
N ALA A 46 13.38 -0.25 13.16
CA ALA A 46 12.63 0.32 12.05
C ALA A 46 11.29 -0.41 11.83
N ILE A 47 10.38 0.25 11.13
CA ILE A 47 9.19 -0.35 10.57
C ILE A 47 9.20 -0.12 9.07
N LEU A 48 8.88 -1.16 8.31
CA LEU A 48 8.66 -1.03 6.88
C LEU A 48 7.20 -0.67 6.67
N VAL A 49 6.94 0.43 5.97
CA VAL A 49 5.59 0.91 5.67
C VAL A 49 5.49 1.13 4.18
N GLY A 50 4.52 0.49 3.55
CA GLY A 50 4.16 0.78 2.17
C GLY A 50 2.79 1.41 2.09
N ILE A 51 2.61 2.29 1.10
CA ILE A 51 1.34 2.92 0.77
C ILE A 51 1.14 2.81 -0.74
N ASP A 52 -0.09 2.53 -1.13
CA ASP A 52 -0.55 2.64 -2.51
C ASP A 52 -1.90 3.39 -2.50
N THR A 53 -2.21 4.10 -3.57
CA THR A 53 -3.48 4.83 -3.72
C THR A 53 -4.07 4.63 -5.09
N GLU A 54 -5.37 4.43 -5.17
CA GLU A 54 -6.13 4.48 -6.42
C GLU A 54 -6.93 5.78 -6.49
N TRP A 55 -7.16 6.26 -7.71
CA TRP A 55 -7.90 7.49 -7.97
C TRP A 55 -8.90 7.31 -9.10
N TRP A 56 -9.89 8.21 -9.12
CA TRP A 56 -10.90 8.19 -10.17
C TRP A 56 -10.32 8.64 -11.52
N GLU A 57 -10.82 8.04 -12.61
CA GLU A 57 -10.30 8.23 -13.97
C GLU A 57 -10.53 9.64 -14.52
N LYS A 58 -11.53 10.37 -14.01
CA LYS A 58 -11.87 11.72 -14.47
C LYS A 58 -11.33 12.77 -13.53
N ASP A 59 -10.96 13.92 -14.09
CA ASP A 59 -10.57 15.10 -13.32
C ASP A 59 -11.70 15.50 -12.35
N PRO A 60 -11.37 15.89 -11.10
CA PRO A 60 -10.03 16.21 -10.59
C PRO A 60 -9.23 14.99 -10.09
N LYS A 61 -9.64 13.76 -10.42
CA LYS A 61 -8.99 12.49 -10.03
C LYS A 61 -8.84 12.34 -8.52
N PRO A 62 -9.94 12.49 -7.75
CA PRO A 62 -9.88 12.29 -6.30
C PRO A 62 -9.42 10.87 -5.97
N THR A 63 -8.60 10.73 -4.92
CA THR A 63 -8.23 9.43 -4.38
C THR A 63 -9.45 8.70 -3.84
N THR A 64 -9.71 7.50 -4.38
CA THR A 64 -10.86 6.65 -4.06
C THR A 64 -10.51 5.60 -3.02
N GLU A 65 -9.26 5.13 -3.02
CA GLU A 65 -8.76 4.09 -2.12
C GLU A 65 -7.35 4.40 -1.60
N ILE A 66 -7.04 3.86 -0.43
CA ILE A 66 -5.70 3.81 0.12
C ILE A 66 -5.43 2.41 0.67
N GLY A 67 -4.31 1.83 0.25
CA GLY A 67 -3.73 0.61 0.79
C GLY A 67 -2.54 0.95 1.65
N ILE A 68 -2.42 0.28 2.81
CA ILE A 68 -1.26 0.43 3.69
C ILE A 68 -0.80 -0.94 4.12
N VAL A 69 0.50 -1.18 4.04
CA VAL A 69 1.13 -2.37 4.59
C VAL A 69 2.18 -1.99 5.61
N GLU A 70 2.16 -2.67 6.74
CA GLU A 70 3.12 -2.50 7.82
C GLU A 70 3.84 -3.82 8.09
N LEU A 71 5.16 -3.75 8.21
CA LEU A 71 5.98 -4.88 8.61
C LEU A 71 7.04 -4.42 9.61
N ASP A 72 6.86 -4.83 10.86
CA ASP A 72 7.73 -4.47 11.96
C ASP A 72 9.03 -5.27 11.90
N ALA A 73 10.16 -4.57 11.69
CA ALA A 73 11.47 -5.17 11.46
C ALA A 73 11.98 -6.00 12.65
N SER A 74 11.52 -5.70 13.87
CA SER A 74 11.93 -6.42 15.08
C SER A 74 11.53 -7.89 15.06
N TYR A 75 10.49 -8.27 14.30
CA TYR A 75 10.14 -9.67 14.09
C TYR A 75 11.05 -10.36 13.07
N LEU A 76 11.58 -9.61 12.12
CA LEU A 76 12.28 -10.15 10.96
C LEU A 76 13.70 -10.61 11.30
N GLN A 77 14.38 -9.88 12.18
CA GLN A 77 15.76 -10.21 12.58
C GLN A 77 15.89 -11.55 13.32
N ARG A 78 14.79 -12.07 13.87
CA ARG A 78 14.76 -13.30 14.67
C ARG A 78 14.34 -14.53 13.87
N GLN A 79 14.04 -14.38 12.57
CA GLN A 79 13.46 -15.47 11.78
C GLN A 79 14.21 -15.65 10.46
N ALA A 80 14.58 -16.90 10.18
CA ALA A 80 14.95 -17.28 8.83
C ALA A 80 13.74 -17.06 7.89
N PRO A 81 13.92 -16.56 6.66
CA PRO A 81 12.81 -16.27 5.75
C PRO A 81 11.85 -17.46 5.54
N GLY A 82 12.37 -18.68 5.48
CA GLY A 82 11.62 -19.85 5.03
C GLY A 82 11.92 -20.16 3.55
N VAL A 83 11.21 -21.15 3.00
CA VAL A 83 11.40 -21.62 1.61
C VAL A 83 11.06 -20.55 0.56
N HIS A 84 10.00 -19.81 0.82
CA HIS A 84 9.41 -18.78 -0.01
C HIS A 84 9.25 -17.46 0.76
N ALA A 85 10.12 -17.22 1.74
CA ALA A 85 10.00 -16.13 2.71
C ALA A 85 8.72 -16.16 3.57
N GLU A 86 8.04 -17.31 3.67
CA GLU A 86 6.74 -17.48 4.34
C GLU A 86 6.71 -16.99 5.79
N ASN A 87 7.81 -17.15 6.53
CA ASN A 87 7.89 -16.72 7.93
C ASN A 87 7.82 -15.19 8.06
N ILE A 88 8.22 -14.48 7.01
CA ILE A 88 8.25 -13.03 6.93
C ILE A 88 6.97 -12.50 6.28
N LEU A 89 6.56 -13.08 5.14
CA LEU A 89 5.33 -12.66 4.43
C LEU A 89 4.09 -12.77 5.32
N THR A 90 4.02 -13.81 6.16
CA THR A 90 2.92 -13.99 7.11
C THR A 90 2.90 -12.98 8.25
N LYS A 91 3.85 -12.03 8.34
CA LYS A 91 3.88 -10.96 9.36
C LYS A 91 3.40 -9.59 8.85
N MET A 92 3.29 -9.41 7.54
CA MET A 92 2.78 -8.18 6.93
C MET A 92 1.36 -7.86 7.39
N ARG A 93 1.09 -6.67 7.91
CA ARG A 93 -0.28 -6.22 8.25
C ARG A 93 -0.76 -5.29 7.15
N VAL A 94 -1.76 -5.73 6.39
CA VAL A 94 -2.31 -4.96 5.27
C VAL A 94 -3.66 -4.40 5.67
N SER A 95 -3.87 -3.12 5.41
CA SER A 95 -5.15 -2.42 5.58
C SER A 95 -5.56 -1.81 4.26
N HIS A 96 -6.86 -1.77 4.02
CA HIS A 96 -7.44 -1.17 2.83
C HIS A 96 -8.60 -0.28 3.22
N ALA A 97 -8.66 0.92 2.66
CA ALA A 97 -9.77 1.82 2.90
C ALA A 97 -10.26 2.52 1.64
N ARG A 98 -11.59 2.64 1.54
CA ARG A 98 -12.26 3.49 0.56
C ARG A 98 -12.56 4.84 1.17
N VAL A 99 -12.25 5.91 0.44
CA VAL A 99 -12.37 7.29 0.89
C VAL A 99 -13.84 7.74 0.79
N ILE A 100 -14.52 7.94 1.92
CA ILE A 100 -15.99 8.09 2.02
C ILE A 100 -16.62 9.06 1.00
N PRO A 101 -16.11 10.29 0.82
CA PRO A 101 -16.64 11.21 -0.19
C PRO A 101 -16.65 10.60 -1.60
N TYR A 102 -15.62 9.84 -1.96
CA TYR A 102 -15.31 9.38 -3.31
C TYR A 102 -15.53 7.88 -3.53
N ALA A 103 -15.87 7.13 -2.48
CA ALA A 103 -16.01 5.67 -2.53
C ALA A 103 -17.08 5.19 -3.53
N HIS A 104 -18.01 6.05 -3.95
CA HIS A 104 -19.02 5.74 -4.96
C HIS A 104 -18.50 5.80 -6.40
N LEU A 105 -17.32 6.40 -6.62
CA LEU A 105 -16.66 6.52 -7.91
C LEU A 105 -15.95 5.22 -8.23
N VAL A 106 -16.18 4.70 -9.44
CA VAL A 106 -15.59 3.45 -9.94
C VAL A 106 -15.10 3.70 -11.35
N ASN A 107 -13.86 3.33 -11.62
CA ASN A 107 -13.23 3.44 -12.93
C ASN A 107 -13.85 2.47 -13.94
N ARG A 108 -13.83 2.81 -15.23
CA ARG A 108 -14.44 1.97 -16.28
C ARG A 108 -13.51 1.65 -17.45
N PHE A 109 -12.29 2.18 -17.47
CA PHE A 109 -11.29 1.88 -18.51
C PHE A 109 -10.88 0.40 -18.52
N LYS A 110 -10.40 -0.11 -19.65
CA LYS A 110 -9.97 -1.52 -19.76
C LYS A 110 -8.84 -1.84 -18.77
N GLY A 111 -9.07 -2.81 -17.89
CA GLY A 111 -8.09 -3.21 -16.87
C GLY A 111 -8.21 -2.49 -15.53
N HIS A 112 -9.27 -1.70 -15.32
CA HIS A 112 -9.59 -1.21 -13.97
C HIS A 112 -9.79 -2.37 -12.99
N GLY A 113 -9.46 -2.13 -11.73
CA GLY A 113 -9.70 -3.07 -10.63
C GLY A 113 -11.12 -2.99 -10.10
N ASP A 114 -11.42 -3.86 -9.14
CA ASP A 114 -12.67 -3.84 -8.39
C ASP A 114 -12.39 -3.35 -6.95
N PRO A 115 -12.86 -2.14 -6.57
CA PRO A 115 -12.62 -1.57 -5.24
C PRO A 115 -13.30 -2.35 -4.09
N GLU A 116 -14.17 -3.32 -4.43
CA GLU A 116 -14.81 -4.21 -3.46
C GLU A 116 -13.99 -5.47 -3.17
N GLN A 117 -12.96 -5.76 -3.96
CA GLN A 117 -12.12 -6.95 -3.81
C GLN A 117 -10.82 -6.64 -3.07
N PHE A 118 -10.78 -6.99 -1.78
CA PHE A 118 -9.55 -6.94 -0.98
C PHE A 118 -9.22 -8.31 -0.41
N ASP A 119 -8.08 -8.88 -0.83
CA ASP A 119 -7.72 -10.27 -0.53
C ASP A 119 -6.97 -10.45 0.79
N PHE A 120 -6.45 -9.35 1.35
CA PHE A 120 -5.63 -9.36 2.56
C PHE A 120 -6.36 -8.84 3.81
N GLY A 121 -7.69 -8.86 3.82
CA GLY A 121 -8.44 -8.43 5.00
C GLY A 121 -9.86 -8.01 4.67
N GLN A 122 -10.30 -6.93 5.33
CA GLN A 122 -11.59 -6.31 5.08
C GLN A 122 -11.38 -4.83 4.79
N THR A 123 -12.06 -4.33 3.77
CA THR A 123 -12.10 -2.90 3.44
C THR A 123 -12.83 -2.15 4.54
N VAL A 124 -12.26 -1.03 4.97
CA VAL A 124 -12.97 -0.04 5.80
C VAL A 124 -13.29 1.21 4.99
N PHE A 125 -14.19 2.03 5.48
CA PHE A 125 -14.53 3.33 4.91
C PHE A 125 -14.05 4.40 5.88
N ALA A 126 -13.30 5.37 5.36
CA ALA A 126 -12.73 6.43 6.17
C ALA A 126 -12.88 7.78 5.47
N THR A 127 -13.07 8.81 6.28
CA THR A 127 -13.01 10.20 5.85
C THR A 127 -11.56 10.61 5.56
N PRO A 128 -11.32 11.64 4.73
CA PRO A 128 -9.98 12.17 4.51
C PRO A 128 -9.26 12.55 5.81
N THR A 129 -9.97 13.13 6.80
CA THR A 129 -9.42 13.49 8.11
C THR A 129 -9.02 12.28 8.95
N GLU A 130 -9.81 11.21 8.98
CA GLU A 130 -9.44 9.97 9.68
C GLU A 130 -8.19 9.34 9.07
N LEU A 131 -8.10 9.32 7.73
CA LEU A 131 -6.91 8.85 7.02
C LEU A 131 -5.69 9.73 7.31
N GLN A 132 -5.90 11.05 7.35
CA GLN A 132 -4.86 12.00 7.72
C GLN A 132 -4.28 11.71 9.10
N MET A 133 -5.15 11.62 10.11
CA MET A 133 -4.76 11.33 11.49
C MET A 133 -4.06 9.97 11.62
N MET A 134 -4.58 8.96 10.93
CA MET A 134 -3.99 7.63 10.92
C MET A 134 -2.59 7.63 10.31
N LEU A 135 -2.38 8.29 9.16
CA LEU A 135 -1.06 8.41 8.54
C LEU A 135 -0.08 9.15 9.46
N ILE A 136 -0.49 10.27 10.07
CA ILE A 136 0.34 10.99 11.04
C ILE A 136 0.71 10.06 12.21
N GLN A 137 -0.25 9.30 12.75
CA GLN A 137 -0.01 8.36 13.85
C GLN A 137 1.01 7.27 13.46
N LYS A 138 0.88 6.71 12.26
CA LYS A 138 1.77 5.64 11.76
C LYS A 138 3.21 6.11 11.59
N PHE A 139 3.39 7.32 11.07
CA PHE A 139 4.71 7.88 10.80
C PHE A 139 5.28 8.65 11.99
N SER A 140 4.49 8.96 13.02
CA SER A 140 4.94 9.67 14.23
C SER A 140 5.14 8.75 15.45
N GLY A 141 5.14 7.42 15.24
CA GLY A 141 5.40 6.45 16.30
C GLY A 141 6.75 6.72 16.99
N ARG A 142 6.85 6.42 18.28
CA ARG A 142 8.05 6.73 19.08
C ARG A 142 8.63 5.52 19.79
N LEU A 143 9.94 5.55 20.03
CA LEU A 143 10.68 4.51 20.76
C LEU A 143 11.09 5.03 22.14
N GLY A 144 10.38 4.60 23.19
CA GLY A 144 10.63 5.04 24.56
C GLY A 144 12.07 4.76 25.04
N GLN A 145 12.61 3.60 24.66
CA GLN A 145 14.00 3.21 24.99
C GLN A 145 15.08 4.06 24.30
N TYR A 146 14.73 4.85 23.29
CA TYR A 146 15.62 5.81 22.61
C TYR A 146 15.18 7.25 22.88
N GLY A 147 14.92 7.57 24.15
CA GLY A 147 14.54 8.91 24.59
C GLY A 147 13.29 9.47 23.91
N ASN A 148 12.37 8.58 23.49
CA ASN A 148 11.15 8.95 22.77
C ASN A 148 11.41 9.53 21.35
N SER A 149 12.54 9.15 20.73
CA SER A 149 12.83 9.39 19.31
C SER A 149 11.71 8.87 18.42
N LEU A 150 11.53 9.49 17.25
CA LEU A 150 10.69 8.92 16.20
C LEU A 150 11.19 7.53 15.86
N ARG A 151 10.26 6.59 15.71
CA ARG A 151 10.55 5.25 15.21
C ARG A 151 10.97 5.37 13.75
N PRO A 152 12.13 4.84 13.35
CA PRO A 152 12.56 4.93 11.96
C PRO A 152 11.61 4.19 11.02
N VAL A 153 11.29 4.79 9.89
CA VAL A 153 10.43 4.23 8.86
C VAL A 153 11.24 3.98 7.58
N ILE A 154 11.12 2.77 7.04
CA ILE A 154 11.54 2.44 5.68
C ILE A 154 10.29 2.49 4.82
N PHE A 155 10.17 3.50 3.96
CA PHE A 155 9.04 3.59 3.05
C PHE A 155 9.25 2.63 1.88
N VAL A 156 8.24 1.84 1.53
CA VAL A 156 8.29 0.85 0.44
C VAL A 156 7.18 1.12 -0.56
N GLY A 157 7.51 1.24 -1.84
CA GLY A 157 6.49 1.37 -2.89
C GLY A 157 6.92 0.84 -4.25
N HIS A 158 6.12 1.14 -5.26
CA HIS A 158 6.37 0.75 -6.65
C HIS A 158 6.21 1.98 -7.55
N ALA A 159 7.32 2.55 -8.02
CA ALA A 159 7.34 3.86 -8.67
C ALA A 159 6.86 5.01 -7.74
N VAL A 160 7.51 5.12 -6.58
CA VAL A 160 7.09 5.89 -5.38
C VAL A 160 6.82 7.38 -5.61
N LYS A 161 7.36 7.97 -6.69
CA LYS A 161 7.33 9.42 -6.92
C LYS A 161 5.90 10.00 -6.84
N ASN A 162 4.94 9.31 -7.45
CA ASN A 162 3.57 9.82 -7.55
C ASN A 162 2.80 9.67 -6.22
N ASP A 163 3.18 8.71 -5.36
CA ASP A 163 2.44 8.42 -4.13
C ASP A 163 2.52 9.59 -3.14
N PHE A 164 3.71 10.18 -2.95
CA PHE A 164 3.87 11.31 -2.03
C PHE A 164 3.09 12.55 -2.49
N GLU A 165 3.11 12.84 -3.80
CA GLU A 165 2.36 13.94 -4.39
C GLU A 165 0.85 13.72 -4.18
N LYS A 166 0.35 12.50 -4.43
CA LYS A 166 -1.07 12.15 -4.25
C LYS A 166 -1.54 12.20 -2.81
N LEU A 167 -0.69 11.78 -1.85
CA LEU A 167 -1.01 11.87 -0.42
C LEU A 167 -1.08 13.32 0.05
N GLN A 168 -0.19 14.18 -0.44
CA GLN A 168 -0.23 15.61 -0.17
C GLN A 168 -1.48 16.27 -0.74
N GLU A 169 -1.83 15.98 -2.00
CA GLU A 169 -3.03 16.51 -2.66
C GLU A 169 -4.33 16.05 -1.97
N SER A 170 -4.42 14.77 -1.64
CA SER A 170 -5.69 14.17 -1.20
C SER A 170 -5.96 14.28 0.29
N PHE A 171 -4.89 14.31 1.10
CA PHE A 171 -5.00 14.29 2.57
C PHE A 171 -4.25 15.45 3.23
N GLY A 172 -3.59 16.33 2.46
CA GLY A 172 -2.85 17.46 3.00
C GLY A 172 -1.63 17.06 3.82
N ILE A 173 -1.07 15.87 3.60
CA ILE A 173 0.10 15.38 4.37
C ILE A 173 1.34 15.29 3.49
N ASN A 174 2.39 15.94 3.97
CA ASN A 174 3.74 15.73 3.50
C ASN A 174 4.43 14.70 4.42
N LEU A 175 4.41 13.42 4.04
CA LEU A 175 5.02 12.35 4.84
C LEU A 175 6.52 12.58 5.09
N PRO A 176 7.34 12.98 4.09
CA PRO A 176 8.74 13.34 4.31
C PRO A 176 8.94 14.37 5.44
N ASN A 177 8.06 15.37 5.56
CA ASN A 177 8.18 16.42 6.58
C ASN A 177 7.93 15.92 8.02
N ILE A 178 7.40 14.71 8.22
CA ILE A 178 7.26 14.12 9.57
C ILE A 178 8.65 13.76 10.14
N GLY A 179 9.62 13.47 9.27
CA GLY A 179 11.02 13.25 9.67
C GLY A 179 11.34 11.86 10.21
N SER A 180 10.43 10.89 10.10
CA SER A 180 10.69 9.49 10.50
C SER A 180 11.19 8.60 9.36
N ILE A 181 10.99 8.99 8.10
CA ILE A 181 11.41 8.22 6.93
C ILE A 181 12.93 8.34 6.76
N ILE A 182 13.63 7.23 6.97
CA ILE A 182 15.11 7.15 6.89
C ILE A 182 15.62 6.57 5.57
N LYS A 183 14.75 5.90 4.81
CA LYS A 183 15.05 5.36 3.47
C LYS A 183 13.74 5.12 2.72
N VAL A 184 13.77 5.38 1.41
CA VAL A 184 12.74 4.96 0.47
C VAL A 184 13.29 3.76 -0.32
N ILE A 185 12.48 2.71 -0.42
CA ILE A 185 12.75 1.51 -1.21
C ILE A 185 11.68 1.43 -2.31
N ASP A 186 12.12 1.48 -3.56
CA ASP A 186 11.29 1.31 -4.74
C ASP A 186 11.52 -0.09 -5.32
N THR A 187 10.45 -0.86 -5.45
CA THR A 187 10.52 -2.19 -6.04
C THR A 187 10.99 -2.18 -7.50
N GLN A 188 10.95 -1.05 -8.21
CA GLN A 188 11.62 -0.87 -9.50
C GLN A 188 13.15 -0.96 -9.37
N SER A 189 13.73 -0.30 -8.36
CA SER A 189 15.16 -0.37 -8.06
C SER A 189 15.54 -1.79 -7.64
N LEU A 190 14.76 -2.41 -6.75
CA LEU A 190 15.00 -3.79 -6.31
C LEU A 190 14.96 -4.78 -7.47
N ALA A 191 14.01 -4.63 -8.40
CA ALA A 191 13.94 -5.46 -9.60
C ALA A 191 15.21 -5.31 -10.45
N LYS A 192 15.68 -4.08 -10.68
CA LYS A 192 16.93 -3.79 -11.41
C LYS A 192 18.15 -4.39 -10.71
N GLU A 193 18.30 -4.19 -9.40
CA GLU A 193 19.39 -4.77 -8.59
C GLU A 193 19.37 -6.31 -8.61
N ALA A 194 18.18 -6.93 -8.68
CA ALA A 194 17.99 -8.37 -8.79
C ALA A 194 18.04 -8.91 -10.24
N ARG A 195 18.32 -8.04 -11.22
CA ARG A 195 18.35 -8.35 -12.67
C ARG A 195 17.03 -8.96 -13.16
N ILE A 196 15.92 -8.40 -12.72
CA ILE A 196 14.56 -8.75 -13.14
C ILE A 196 14.09 -7.66 -14.09
N HIS A 197 13.71 -8.04 -15.31
CA HIS A 197 13.36 -7.10 -16.37
C HIS A 197 11.91 -7.29 -16.80
N GLY A 198 11.20 -6.18 -16.98
CA GLY A 198 9.88 -6.17 -17.60
C GLY A 198 9.94 -6.43 -19.10
N THR A 199 8.78 -6.67 -19.71
CA THR A 199 8.69 -6.90 -21.16
C THR A 199 8.61 -5.60 -21.97
N ARG A 200 8.26 -4.48 -21.31
CA ARG A 200 7.94 -3.19 -21.96
C ARG A 200 8.83 -2.05 -21.48
N GLY A 201 10.14 -2.21 -21.62
CA GLY A 201 11.12 -1.15 -21.32
C GLY A 201 11.80 -1.30 -19.96
N PRO A 202 12.40 -0.22 -19.43
CA PRO A 202 13.30 -0.29 -18.28
C PRO A 202 12.60 -0.44 -16.92
N ASN A 203 11.30 -0.13 -16.85
CA ASN A 203 10.49 -0.24 -15.65
C ASN A 203 9.53 -1.43 -15.79
N ILE A 204 9.54 -2.31 -14.80
CA ILE A 204 8.69 -3.50 -14.77
C ILE A 204 7.35 -3.14 -14.13
N SER A 205 6.23 -3.63 -14.67
CA SER A 205 4.95 -3.46 -13.97
C SER A 205 4.88 -4.33 -12.71
N LEU A 206 4.10 -3.92 -11.71
CA LEU A 206 3.87 -4.73 -10.51
C LEU A 206 3.38 -6.14 -10.89
N LYS A 207 2.44 -6.23 -11.85
CA LYS A 207 1.95 -7.50 -12.38
C LYS A 207 3.08 -8.40 -12.87
N GLU A 208 3.93 -7.91 -13.77
CA GLU A 208 5.04 -8.69 -14.33
C GLU A 208 6.05 -9.10 -13.25
N LEU A 209 6.31 -8.23 -12.27
CA LEU A 209 7.22 -8.51 -11.17
C LEU A 209 6.67 -9.65 -10.28
N VAL A 210 5.37 -9.64 -9.98
CA VAL A 210 4.70 -10.72 -9.24
C VAL A 210 4.70 -12.03 -10.04
N GLU A 211 4.35 -11.98 -11.33
CA GLU A 211 4.34 -13.13 -12.23
C GLU A 211 5.73 -13.75 -12.45
N PHE A 212 6.79 -12.94 -12.38
CA PHE A 212 8.17 -13.41 -12.44
C PHE A 212 8.47 -14.42 -11.31
N PHE A 213 7.90 -14.23 -10.12
CA PHE A 213 8.02 -15.16 -9.00
C PHE A 213 7.03 -16.33 -9.05
N ASN A 214 6.32 -16.55 -10.16
CA ASN A 214 5.26 -17.56 -10.32
C ASN A 214 4.08 -17.37 -9.36
N ILE A 215 3.81 -16.13 -8.98
CA ILE A 215 2.60 -15.75 -8.26
C ILE A 215 1.62 -15.22 -9.31
N LYS A 216 0.39 -15.72 -9.29
CA LYS A 216 -0.71 -15.19 -10.08
C LYS A 216 -1.35 -14.06 -9.27
N PRO A 217 -1.14 -12.79 -9.65
CA PRO A 217 -1.81 -11.70 -8.96
C PRO A 217 -3.32 -11.77 -9.23
N VAL A 218 -4.11 -11.50 -8.19
CA VAL A 218 -5.57 -11.37 -8.27
C VAL A 218 -5.96 -9.98 -7.79
N ASN A 219 -7.04 -9.43 -8.35
CA ASN A 219 -7.60 -8.15 -7.93
C ASN A 219 -6.57 -7.00 -7.85
N LEU A 220 -5.67 -6.94 -8.84
CA LEU A 220 -4.81 -5.76 -9.06
C LEU A 220 -5.67 -4.52 -9.31
N HIS A 221 -5.09 -3.34 -9.06
CA HIS A 221 -5.80 -2.05 -9.08
C HIS A 221 -6.86 -1.95 -7.98
N SER A 222 -6.60 -2.62 -6.85
CA SER A 222 -7.10 -2.24 -5.54
C SER A 222 -5.89 -1.90 -4.70
N ALA A 223 -5.89 -0.69 -4.12
CA ALA A 223 -4.72 -0.16 -3.43
C ALA A 223 -4.22 -1.11 -2.31
N GLY A 224 -5.15 -1.79 -1.63
CA GLY A 224 -4.82 -2.77 -0.59
C GLY A 224 -4.08 -4.00 -1.11
N ASN A 225 -4.48 -4.53 -2.27
CA ASN A 225 -3.80 -5.69 -2.87
C ASN A 225 -2.45 -5.28 -3.47
N ASP A 226 -2.40 -4.13 -4.14
CA ASP A 226 -1.21 -3.64 -4.82
C ASP A 226 -0.08 -3.32 -3.84
N VAL A 227 -0.40 -2.68 -2.71
CA VAL A 227 0.60 -2.45 -1.66
C VAL A 227 1.07 -3.75 -1.01
N ALA A 228 0.19 -4.75 -0.89
CA ALA A 228 0.57 -6.06 -0.35
C ALA A 228 1.56 -6.75 -1.29
N TYR A 229 1.24 -6.86 -2.57
CA TYR A 229 2.13 -7.43 -3.58
C TYR A 229 3.45 -6.65 -3.67
N THR A 230 3.40 -5.32 -3.60
CA THR A 230 4.60 -4.46 -3.57
C THR A 230 5.53 -4.84 -2.42
N MET A 231 5.00 -4.97 -1.20
CA MET A 231 5.80 -5.41 -0.05
C MET A 231 6.32 -6.84 -0.20
N MET A 232 5.52 -7.76 -0.76
CA MET A 232 6.00 -9.13 -1.05
C MET A 232 7.18 -9.10 -2.02
N MET A 233 7.13 -8.26 -3.06
CA MET A 233 8.20 -8.12 -4.02
C MET A 233 9.43 -7.46 -3.40
N ALA A 234 9.24 -6.49 -2.51
CA ALA A 234 10.32 -5.91 -1.72
C ALA A 234 11.02 -6.95 -0.84
N ILE A 235 10.29 -7.96 -0.35
CA ILE A 235 10.85 -9.06 0.44
C ILE A 235 11.55 -10.08 -0.47
N LEU A 236 10.93 -10.50 -1.57
CA LEU A 236 11.41 -11.61 -2.39
C LEU A 236 12.57 -11.23 -3.32
N ALA A 237 12.53 -10.05 -3.95
CA ALA A 237 13.52 -9.64 -4.95
C ALA A 237 14.96 -9.57 -4.40
N PRO A 238 15.22 -8.91 -3.24
CA PRO A 238 16.58 -8.78 -2.71
C PRO A 238 17.23 -10.11 -2.35
N ILE A 239 16.42 -11.11 -1.98
CA ILE A 239 16.89 -12.43 -1.53
C ILE A 239 16.64 -13.54 -2.54
N LYS A 240 16.23 -13.19 -3.78
CA LYS A 240 15.89 -14.14 -4.86
C LYS A 240 16.93 -15.25 -4.99
N ASN A 241 18.20 -14.90 -5.15
CA ASN A 241 19.27 -15.89 -5.38
C ASN A 241 19.55 -16.76 -4.13
N LYS A 242 19.25 -16.27 -2.92
CA LYS A 242 19.37 -17.03 -1.68
C LYS A 242 18.23 -18.04 -1.54
N LEU A 243 17.00 -17.64 -1.87
CA LEU A 243 15.83 -18.53 -1.85
C LEU A 243 15.87 -19.54 -3.00
N TYR A 244 16.37 -19.12 -4.15
CA TYR A 244 16.32 -19.87 -5.41
C TYR A 244 17.72 -19.96 -6.05
N PRO A 245 18.65 -20.74 -5.50
CA PRO A 245 19.98 -20.88 -6.09
C PRO A 245 19.94 -21.34 -7.57
N ALA A 246 19.01 -22.25 -7.90
CA ALA A 246 18.79 -22.72 -9.27
C ALA A 246 18.35 -21.62 -10.25
N ALA A 247 17.79 -20.51 -9.76
CA ALA A 247 17.42 -19.37 -10.60
C ALA A 247 18.65 -18.67 -11.18
N THR A 248 19.84 -18.81 -10.60
CA THR A 248 21.07 -18.17 -11.10
C THR A 248 21.49 -18.64 -12.50
N THR A 249 21.15 -19.88 -12.85
CA THR A 249 21.44 -20.49 -14.15
C THR A 249 20.19 -20.66 -15.02
N ALA A 250 19.02 -20.25 -14.53
CA ALA A 250 17.75 -20.38 -15.25
C ALA A 250 17.60 -19.31 -16.34
N PHE A 251 16.77 -19.61 -17.35
CA PHE A 251 16.43 -18.64 -18.40
C PHE A 251 15.84 -17.36 -17.77
N ARG A 252 16.45 -16.21 -18.09
CA ARG A 252 16.13 -14.88 -17.52
C ARG A 252 16.15 -14.82 -15.99
N GLY A 253 16.82 -15.77 -15.34
CA GLY A 253 16.92 -15.83 -13.89
C GLY A 253 15.61 -16.11 -13.16
N LYS A 254 14.63 -16.74 -13.83
CA LYS A 254 13.29 -16.98 -13.28
C LYS A 254 13.32 -18.05 -12.18
N PRO A 255 12.77 -17.78 -10.98
CA PRO A 255 12.64 -18.77 -9.92
C PRO A 255 11.77 -19.97 -10.31
N PRO A 256 12.03 -21.17 -9.75
CA PRO A 256 11.08 -22.27 -9.80
C PRO A 256 9.85 -21.97 -8.95
N ALA A 257 8.67 -22.44 -9.38
CA ALA A 257 7.44 -22.26 -8.64
C ALA A 257 7.34 -23.19 -7.40
N LEU A 258 7.95 -24.37 -7.49
CA LEU A 258 8.01 -25.40 -6.45
C LEU A 258 9.43 -25.52 -5.89
N VAL A 259 9.59 -25.33 -4.58
CA VAL A 259 10.87 -25.51 -3.88
C VAL A 259 10.63 -26.33 -2.62
N LYS A 260 11.40 -27.40 -2.41
CA LYS A 260 11.28 -28.28 -1.23
C LYS A 260 9.82 -28.73 -0.96
N GLY A 261 9.08 -29.05 -2.02
CA GLY A 261 7.68 -29.49 -1.94
C GLY A 261 6.66 -28.39 -1.64
N ARG A 262 7.07 -27.11 -1.54
CA ARG A 262 6.18 -25.98 -1.34
C ARG A 262 6.07 -25.16 -2.62
N HIS A 263 4.85 -24.76 -2.97
CA HIS A 263 4.59 -23.88 -4.10
C HIS A 263 4.46 -22.42 -3.60
N ILE A 264 5.07 -21.47 -4.30
CA ILE A 264 5.02 -20.05 -3.92
C ILE A 264 3.59 -19.50 -3.89
N GLN A 265 2.74 -19.86 -4.86
CA GLN A 265 1.32 -19.49 -4.84
C GLN A 265 0.62 -19.94 -3.55
N ALA A 266 0.83 -21.19 -3.11
CA ALA A 266 0.22 -21.68 -1.87
C ALA A 266 0.70 -20.91 -0.63
N THR A 267 1.92 -20.36 -0.66
CA THR A 267 2.42 -19.46 0.38
C THR A 267 1.65 -18.14 0.38
N VAL A 268 1.43 -17.54 -0.80
CA VAL A 268 0.66 -16.31 -0.94
C VAL A 268 -0.81 -16.51 -0.54
N ASP A 269 -1.44 -17.59 -0.99
CA ASP A 269 -2.81 -17.96 -0.61
C ASP A 269 -2.94 -18.12 0.91
N ASN A 270 -1.92 -18.70 1.55
CA ASN A 270 -1.87 -18.82 3.00
C ASN A 270 -1.75 -17.46 3.69
N VAL A 271 -0.96 -16.53 3.16
CA VAL A 271 -0.88 -15.15 3.68
C VAL A 271 -2.25 -14.48 3.57
N MET A 272 -2.88 -14.50 2.38
CA MET A 272 -4.23 -13.95 2.19
C MET A 272 -5.23 -14.54 3.20
N ARG A 273 -5.23 -15.87 3.35
CA ARG A 273 -6.10 -16.58 4.29
C ARG A 273 -5.88 -16.13 5.74
N ILE A 274 -4.65 -16.09 6.23
CA ILE A 274 -4.33 -15.62 7.60
C ILE A 274 -4.79 -14.17 7.79
N ARG A 275 -4.63 -13.36 6.75
CA ARG A 275 -4.92 -11.92 6.82
C ARG A 275 -6.41 -11.61 6.83
N LYS A 276 -7.25 -12.42 6.17
CA LYS A 276 -8.72 -12.34 6.29
C LYS A 276 -9.24 -12.50 7.72
N PHE A 277 -8.48 -13.17 8.60
CA PHE A 277 -8.82 -13.33 10.03
C PHE A 277 -8.15 -12.30 10.96
N THR A 278 -7.34 -11.38 10.43
CA THR A 278 -6.76 -10.33 11.25
C THR A 278 -7.85 -9.32 11.63
N PRO A 279 -7.88 -8.81 12.88
CA PRO A 279 -8.85 -7.79 13.27
C PRO A 279 -8.81 -6.60 12.33
N THR A 280 -10.00 -6.03 12.05
CA THR A 280 -10.08 -4.82 11.26
C THR A 280 -9.30 -3.68 11.91
N PRO A 281 -8.77 -2.73 11.11
CA PRO A 281 -8.10 -1.57 11.65
C PRO A 281 -8.99 -0.83 12.66
N THR A 282 -8.37 -0.17 13.64
CA THR A 282 -9.06 0.60 14.69
C THR A 282 -9.57 1.96 14.19
N TRP A 283 -9.41 2.25 12.91
CA TRP A 283 -9.76 3.48 12.24
C TRP A 283 -10.69 3.17 11.06
N GLY A 284 -11.50 4.16 10.67
CA GLY A 284 -12.57 3.94 9.72
C GLY A 284 -13.67 3.02 10.24
N ARG A 285 -14.60 2.67 9.37
CA ARG A 285 -15.78 1.85 9.70
C ARG A 285 -15.97 0.73 8.68
N ARG A 286 -16.41 -0.44 9.14
CA ARG A 286 -16.61 -1.62 8.29
C ARG A 286 -17.84 -1.51 7.40
N LEU A 287 -18.88 -0.84 7.89
CA LEU A 287 -20.14 -0.67 7.20
C LEU A 287 -20.27 0.79 6.78
N PHE A 288 -20.47 1.01 5.49
CA PHE A 288 -20.81 2.31 4.95
C PHE A 288 -21.55 2.13 3.63
N CYS A 289 -22.69 2.77 3.51
CA CYS A 289 -23.51 2.72 2.33
C CYS A 289 -23.18 3.90 1.41
N ILE A 290 -22.43 3.63 0.35
CA ILE A 290 -22.09 4.60 -0.70
C ILE A 290 -23.31 5.17 -1.46
N ARG A 291 -24.52 4.68 -1.17
CA ARG A 291 -25.78 5.18 -1.75
C ARG A 291 -26.46 6.23 -0.86
N CYS A 292 -26.58 5.99 0.45
CA CYS A 292 -27.33 6.85 1.36
C CYS A 292 -26.48 7.54 2.46
N ASP A 293 -25.18 7.26 2.53
CA ASP A 293 -24.21 7.74 3.53
C ASP A 293 -24.43 7.23 4.98
N MET A 294 -25.24 6.18 5.17
CA MET A 294 -25.39 5.53 6.49
C MET A 294 -24.24 4.56 6.75
N ASP A 295 -23.81 4.44 8.00
CA ASP A 295 -22.74 3.55 8.47
C ASP A 295 -23.24 2.24 9.11
N SER A 296 -24.53 1.93 8.93
CA SER A 296 -25.18 0.73 9.48
C SER A 296 -25.28 -0.44 8.51
N HIS A 297 -25.02 -0.22 7.21
CA HIS A 297 -25.18 -1.21 6.16
C HIS A 297 -24.31 -0.87 4.94
N VAL A 298 -24.24 -1.79 3.96
CA VAL A 298 -23.58 -1.59 2.66
C VAL A 298 -24.61 -1.43 1.54
N ARG A 299 -24.17 -0.99 0.36
CA ARG A 299 -25.07 -0.67 -0.77
C ARG A 299 -26.07 -1.80 -1.13
N PRO A 300 -25.69 -3.10 -1.19
CA PRO A 300 -26.64 -4.18 -1.48
C PRO A 300 -27.82 -4.26 -0.50
N ASP A 301 -27.62 -3.84 0.75
CA ASP A 301 -28.63 -3.90 1.82
C ASP A 301 -29.36 -2.56 2.01
N CYS A 302 -29.21 -1.63 1.06
CA CYS A 302 -29.74 -0.28 1.17
C CYS A 302 -31.17 -0.14 0.63
N TYR A 303 -32.11 0.13 1.53
CA TYR A 303 -33.52 0.41 1.18
C TYR A 303 -33.92 1.89 1.35
N SER A 304 -32.97 2.76 1.68
CA SER A 304 -33.24 4.19 1.86
C SER A 304 -33.72 4.85 0.57
N TYR A 305 -34.74 5.69 0.68
CA TYR A 305 -35.12 6.63 -0.38
C TYR A 305 -34.05 7.70 -0.49
N VAL A 306 -33.42 7.79 -1.65
CA VAL A 306 -32.41 8.79 -1.97
C VAL A 306 -32.82 9.50 -3.25
N THR A 307 -32.44 10.76 -3.37
CA THR A 307 -32.79 11.59 -4.51
C THR A 307 -31.62 12.46 -4.93
N CYS A 308 -31.37 12.53 -6.23
CA CYS A 308 -30.38 13.40 -6.85
C CYS A 308 -31.06 14.55 -7.60
N GLN A 309 -30.90 15.77 -7.09
CA GLN A 309 -31.50 16.96 -7.67
C GLN A 309 -30.96 17.29 -9.06
N ILE A 310 -29.68 17.00 -9.30
CA ILE A 310 -29.04 17.19 -10.62
C ILE A 310 -29.68 16.28 -11.67
N CYS A 311 -29.91 15.01 -11.32
CA CYS A 311 -30.54 14.07 -12.23
C CYS A 311 -32.03 14.39 -12.45
N ILE A 312 -32.77 14.82 -11.43
CA ILE A 312 -34.18 15.24 -11.57
C ILE A 312 -34.29 16.41 -12.55
N ALA A 313 -33.43 17.41 -12.42
CA ALA A 313 -33.45 18.62 -13.23
C ALA A 313 -32.89 18.40 -14.65
N HIS A 314 -32.37 17.22 -14.97
CA HIS A 314 -31.71 16.97 -16.25
C HIS A 314 -32.71 16.90 -17.42
N GLN A 315 -32.34 17.45 -18.58
CA GLN A 315 -33.20 17.51 -19.77
C GLN A 315 -33.45 16.13 -20.40
N ASP A 316 -32.44 15.26 -20.41
CA ASP A 316 -32.57 13.87 -20.87
C ASP A 316 -33.44 13.01 -19.91
N PRO A 317 -34.59 12.47 -20.36
CA PRO A 317 -35.43 11.56 -19.58
C PRO A 317 -34.72 10.32 -19.06
N MET A 318 -33.71 9.80 -19.79
CA MET A 318 -32.94 8.64 -19.36
C MET A 318 -32.09 8.96 -18.13
N VAL A 319 -31.56 10.18 -18.02
CA VAL A 319 -30.84 10.62 -16.82
C VAL A 319 -31.79 10.79 -15.63
N ARG A 320 -32.99 11.35 -15.85
CA ARG A 320 -34.02 11.51 -14.79
C ARG A 320 -34.40 10.18 -14.13
N LYS A 321 -34.43 9.08 -14.88
CA LYS A 321 -34.70 7.73 -14.34
C LYS A 321 -33.72 7.31 -13.24
N TYR A 322 -32.47 7.80 -13.28
CA TYR A 322 -31.46 7.46 -12.28
C TYR A 322 -31.48 8.33 -11.03
N ALA A 323 -32.35 9.35 -10.95
CA ALA A 323 -32.41 10.28 -9.83
C ALA A 323 -32.61 9.61 -8.46
N TRP A 324 -33.22 8.43 -8.42
CA TRP A 324 -33.56 7.71 -7.19
C TRP A 324 -32.49 6.69 -6.74
N THR A 325 -31.37 6.65 -7.45
CA THR A 325 -30.30 5.63 -7.25
C THR A 325 -29.15 6.10 -6.38
N HIS A 326 -29.05 7.42 -6.11
CA HIS A 326 -27.96 8.05 -5.36
C HIS A 326 -28.39 9.41 -4.81
N LYS A 327 -27.66 9.94 -3.83
CA LYS A 327 -27.80 11.32 -3.34
C LYS A 327 -27.13 12.32 -4.28
N THR A 328 -27.56 13.58 -4.27
CA THR A 328 -27.00 14.65 -5.12
C THR A 328 -25.46 14.75 -5.02
N ASN A 329 -24.90 14.67 -3.81
CA ASN A 329 -23.46 14.71 -3.52
C ASN A 329 -22.67 13.47 -3.99
N LYS A 330 -23.33 12.49 -4.59
CA LYS A 330 -22.75 11.28 -5.17
C LYS A 330 -22.98 11.21 -6.70
N CYS A 331 -23.44 12.31 -7.29
CA CYS A 331 -23.76 12.36 -8.70
C CYS A 331 -22.50 12.61 -9.52
N ILE A 332 -22.13 11.66 -10.38
CA ILE A 332 -20.98 11.77 -11.30
C ILE A 332 -21.11 12.88 -12.35
N ARG A 333 -22.22 13.62 -12.37
CA ARG A 333 -22.49 14.76 -13.26
C ARG A 333 -22.36 16.10 -12.54
N GLN A 334 -21.85 16.12 -11.31
CA GLN A 334 -21.59 17.36 -10.57
C GLN A 334 -20.57 18.28 -11.25
N GLU A 335 -19.83 17.78 -12.26
CA GLU A 335 -18.70 18.49 -12.89
C GLU A 335 -18.84 18.65 -14.41
N THR A 336 -20.06 18.89 -14.93
CA THR A 336 -20.24 19.30 -16.35
C THR A 336 -20.79 20.72 -16.52
N SER A 337 -20.75 21.55 -15.48
CA SER A 337 -21.25 22.94 -15.54
C SER A 337 -20.18 23.98 -15.17
N GLY A 338 -18.94 23.75 -15.61
CA GLY A 338 -17.87 24.75 -15.63
C GLY A 338 -17.54 25.14 -17.07
N GLU A 339 -18.02 26.32 -17.48
CA GLU A 339 -17.46 27.18 -18.54
C GLU A 339 -17.38 26.61 -19.97
N SER A 340 -18.54 26.59 -20.65
CA SER A 340 -18.61 27.05 -22.04
C SER A 340 -19.06 28.52 -22.01
N GLY A 341 -18.09 29.43 -21.86
CA GLY A 341 -18.24 30.88 -21.99
C GLY A 341 -17.25 31.39 -23.02
#